data_AF-A0A3B0ZN84-F1
#
_entry.id   AF-A0A3B0ZN84-F1
#
_cell.length_a   1.000
_cell.length_b   1.000
_cell.length_c   1.000
_cell.angle_alpha   90.00
_cell.angle_beta   90.00
_cell.angle_gamma   90.00
#
_symmetry.space_group_name_H-M   'P 1'
#
loop_
_entity.id
_entity.type
_entity.pdbx_description
1 polymer ?
#
loop_
_entity_poly.entity_id
_entity_poly.type
_entity_poly.pdbx_seq_one_letter_code
_entity_poly.pdbx_strand_id
1 'polypeptide(L)'
;MIFVIAAREIRSAFLSPIAWVMIGVIQIILGFMTAFNLQTYIEFIQAQQHLSKVPFGVTDYVVVPQYGFLAVMMVFAMPLITMRVFSDERRNKTLALLVSAPISMTEIVLGKYVGLLFIIIAMLAVYAIMPLSLLFISNLDFGLLASSMLGIFLFMATSAAIGLFISSLTSNPIIAAILTFFSLLFLWILSIAKGDSPTEFSLADLSLFQHLEAFQRGIFSSSDFIYYILFSLAFLVLAIRRLDSDRLQR
;
A
#
# COMPACT_ATOMS: atom_id res chain seq x y z
N MET A 1 -0.63 25.87 2.13
CA MET A 1 0.76 25.36 2.14
C MET A 1 0.85 23.86 1.82
N ILE A 2 -0.12 23.05 2.28
CA ILE A 2 -0.18 21.58 2.09
C ILE A 2 0.15 21.12 0.65
N PHE A 3 -0.54 21.65 -0.37
CA PHE A 3 -0.33 21.27 -1.78
C PHE A 3 1.07 21.60 -2.30
N VAL A 4 1.71 22.66 -1.79
CA VAL A 4 3.09 23.03 -2.19
C VAL A 4 4.08 22.00 -1.66
N ILE A 5 3.88 21.55 -0.42
CA ILE A 5 4.67 20.48 0.19
C ILE A 5 4.46 19.17 -0.58
N ALA A 6 3.21 18.82 -0.87
CA ALA A 6 2.88 17.63 -1.66
C ALA A 6 3.54 17.65 -3.05
N ALA A 7 3.46 18.78 -3.77
CA ALA A 7 4.07 18.93 -5.09
C ALA A 7 5.60 18.80 -5.07
N ARG A 8 6.25 19.31 -4.02
CA ARG A 8 7.69 19.12 -3.80
C ARG A 8 8.02 17.64 -3.61
N GLU A 9 7.21 16.92 -2.84
CA GLU A 9 7.45 15.51 -2.54
C GLU A 9 7.25 14.61 -3.75
N ILE A 10 6.21 14.88 -4.54
CA ILE A 10 5.96 14.23 -5.82
C ILE A 10 7.19 14.41 -6.74
N ARG A 11 7.67 15.65 -6.90
CA ARG A 11 8.86 15.91 -7.73
C ARG A 11 10.08 15.18 -7.21
N SER A 12 10.32 15.20 -5.90
CA SER A 12 11.45 14.50 -5.28
C SER A 12 11.40 12.99 -5.53
N ALA A 13 10.22 12.39 -5.45
CA ALA A 13 10.03 10.96 -5.70
C ALA A 13 10.26 10.58 -7.16
N PHE A 14 9.68 11.31 -8.11
CA PHE A 14 9.86 11.04 -9.54
C PHE A 14 11.26 11.38 -10.07
N LEU A 15 11.99 12.27 -9.42
CA LEU A 15 13.41 12.53 -9.71
C LEU A 15 14.33 11.45 -9.10
N SER A 16 13.83 10.63 -8.17
CA SER A 16 14.62 9.57 -7.55
C SER A 16 14.64 8.32 -8.43
N PRO A 17 15.82 7.81 -8.84
CA PRO A 17 15.91 6.61 -9.66
C PRO A 17 15.28 5.37 -8.99
N ILE A 18 15.25 5.34 -7.65
CA ILE A 18 14.78 4.16 -6.92
C ILE A 18 13.27 3.91 -7.09
N ALA A 19 12.46 4.95 -7.18
CA ALA A 19 11.01 4.79 -7.39
C ALA A 19 10.72 4.11 -8.73
N TRP A 20 11.42 4.54 -9.79
CA TRP A 20 11.31 3.92 -11.11
C TRP A 20 11.78 2.48 -11.16
N VAL A 21 12.91 2.18 -10.49
CA VAL A 21 13.41 0.81 -10.38
C VAL A 21 12.40 -0.09 -9.66
N MET A 22 11.83 0.38 -8.55
CA MET A 22 10.82 -0.38 -7.80
C MET A 22 9.56 -0.64 -8.63
N ILE A 23 9.04 0.38 -9.32
CA ILE A 23 7.90 0.22 -10.23
C ILE A 23 8.23 -0.81 -11.32
N GLY A 24 9.38 -0.68 -11.98
CA GLY A 24 9.80 -1.57 -13.05
C GLY A 24 9.97 -3.02 -12.61
N VAL A 25 10.67 -3.26 -11.49
CA VAL A 25 10.89 -4.60 -10.94
C VAL A 25 9.57 -5.25 -10.56
N ILE A 26 8.70 -4.54 -9.83
CA ILE A 26 7.38 -5.07 -9.45
C ILE A 26 6.54 -5.33 -10.71
N GLN A 27 6.55 -4.44 -11.70
CA GLN A 27 5.81 -4.63 -12.95
C GLN A 27 6.26 -5.87 -13.72
N ILE A 28 7.57 -6.12 -13.79
CA ILE A 28 8.13 -7.32 -14.44
C ILE A 28 7.63 -8.57 -13.71
N ILE A 29 7.70 -8.59 -12.38
CA ILE A 29 7.24 -9.73 -11.57
C ILE A 29 5.73 -9.96 -11.77
N LEU A 30 4.91 -8.90 -11.72
CA LEU A 30 3.48 -9.00 -11.98
C LEU A 30 3.18 -9.48 -13.40
N GLY A 31 3.98 -9.08 -14.39
CA GLY A 31 3.86 -9.55 -15.77
C GLY A 31 4.14 -11.04 -15.90
N PHE A 32 5.24 -11.53 -15.30
CA PHE A 32 5.53 -12.96 -15.25
C PHE A 32 4.43 -13.75 -14.54
N MET A 33 3.93 -13.25 -13.42
CA MET A 33 2.80 -13.89 -12.72
C MET A 33 1.53 -13.90 -13.57
N THR A 34 1.20 -12.81 -14.25
CA THR A 34 0.01 -12.73 -15.11
C THR A 34 0.11 -13.76 -16.24
N ALA A 35 1.27 -13.88 -16.88
CA ALA A 35 1.52 -14.88 -17.92
C ALA A 35 1.39 -16.31 -17.39
N PHE A 36 1.96 -16.59 -16.20
CA PHE A 36 1.87 -17.90 -15.56
C PHE A 36 0.42 -18.26 -15.18
N ASN A 37 -0.30 -17.36 -14.52
CA ASN A 37 -1.71 -17.57 -14.14
C ASN A 37 -2.61 -17.74 -15.38
N LEU A 38 -2.34 -16.98 -16.45
CA LEU A 38 -3.08 -17.11 -17.70
C LEU A 38 -2.84 -18.48 -18.36
N GLN A 39 -1.60 -18.96 -18.37
CA GLN A 39 -1.27 -20.30 -18.87
C GLN A 39 -2.01 -21.38 -18.08
N THR A 40 -1.95 -21.33 -16.74
CA THR A 40 -2.67 -22.26 -15.87
C THR A 40 -4.18 -22.21 -16.09
N TYR A 41 -4.75 -21.03 -16.31
CA TYR A 41 -6.16 -20.86 -16.61
C TYR A 41 -6.55 -21.50 -17.96
N ILE A 42 -5.74 -21.32 -19.00
CA ILE A 42 -5.97 -21.93 -20.32
C ILE A 42 -5.92 -23.46 -20.21
N GLU A 43 -4.92 -24.00 -19.52
CA GLU A 43 -4.79 -25.45 -19.28
C GLU A 43 -6.00 -26.01 -18.51
N PHE A 44 -6.48 -25.28 -17.51
CA PHE A 44 -7.67 -25.67 -16.74
C PHE A 44 -8.94 -25.73 -17.60
N ILE A 45 -9.17 -24.73 -18.46
CA ILE A 45 -10.31 -24.73 -19.39
C ILE A 45 -10.20 -25.86 -20.41
N GLN A 46 -9.00 -26.12 -20.95
CA GLN A 46 -8.78 -27.19 -21.90
C GLN A 46 -9.03 -28.57 -21.28
N ALA A 47 -8.63 -28.77 -20.02
CA ALA A 47 -8.89 -30.00 -19.28
C ALA A 47 -10.38 -30.20 -18.92
N GLN A 48 -11.15 -29.12 -18.77
CA GLN A 48 -12.58 -29.15 -18.41
C GLN A 48 -13.55 -29.03 -19.60
N GLN A 49 -13.10 -29.20 -20.85
CA GLN A 49 -13.97 -29.13 -22.03
C GLN A 49 -15.20 -30.06 -22.02
N HIS A 50 -15.27 -31.03 -21.10
CA HIS A 50 -16.41 -31.93 -20.91
C HIS A 50 -17.44 -31.48 -19.86
N LEU A 51 -17.17 -30.42 -19.07
CA LEU A 51 -18.13 -29.84 -18.13
C LEU A 51 -18.55 -28.44 -18.60
N SER A 52 -19.81 -28.30 -19.02
CA SER A 52 -20.38 -27.11 -19.66
C SER A 52 -20.47 -25.83 -18.80
N LYS A 53 -19.79 -25.76 -17.65
CA LYS A 53 -19.74 -24.56 -16.79
C LYS A 53 -18.35 -24.45 -16.17
N VAL A 54 -17.49 -23.62 -16.78
CA VAL A 54 -16.29 -23.12 -16.11
C VAL A 54 -16.77 -22.20 -14.98
N PRO A 55 -16.56 -22.52 -13.69
CA PRO A 55 -17.22 -21.81 -12.60
C PRO A 55 -16.67 -20.41 -12.29
N PHE A 56 -15.51 -20.03 -12.86
CA PHE A 56 -14.76 -18.83 -12.47
C PHE A 56 -14.26 -18.08 -13.71
N GLY A 57 -14.33 -16.75 -13.66
CA GLY A 57 -13.86 -15.91 -14.77
C GLY A 57 -12.34 -15.75 -14.79
N VAL A 58 -11.80 -15.25 -15.91
CA VAL A 58 -10.37 -14.84 -16.02
C VAL A 58 -9.99 -13.88 -14.89
N THR A 59 -10.92 -13.03 -14.47
CA THR A 59 -10.72 -12.07 -13.37
C THR A 59 -10.41 -12.76 -12.05
N ASP A 60 -11.16 -13.80 -11.68
CA ASP A 60 -10.95 -14.51 -10.41
C ASP A 60 -9.61 -15.25 -10.37
N TYR A 61 -9.21 -15.84 -11.49
CA TYR A 61 -8.01 -16.66 -11.57
C TYR A 61 -6.71 -15.87 -11.80
N VAL A 62 -6.80 -14.71 -12.46
CA VAL A 62 -5.61 -13.94 -12.83
C VAL A 62 -5.48 -12.68 -11.98
N VAL A 63 -6.56 -11.91 -11.84
CA VAL A 63 -6.52 -10.57 -11.25
C VAL A 63 -6.44 -10.64 -9.72
N VAL A 64 -7.27 -11.48 -9.08
CA VAL A 64 -7.30 -11.57 -7.61
C VAL A 64 -5.95 -12.03 -7.02
N PRO A 65 -5.32 -13.12 -7.49
CA PRO A 65 -4.02 -13.56 -6.97
C PRO A 65 -2.91 -12.53 -7.23
N GLN A 66 -3.00 -11.80 -8.35
CA GLN A 66 -2.05 -10.75 -8.70
C GLN A 66 -2.07 -9.60 -7.67
N TYR A 67 -3.25 -9.10 -7.29
CA TYR A 67 -3.37 -8.04 -6.28
C TYR A 67 -3.03 -8.52 -4.86
N GLY A 68 -3.31 -9.78 -4.52
CA GLY A 68 -2.85 -10.38 -3.26
C GLY A 68 -1.32 -10.45 -3.17
N PHE A 69 -0.68 -10.88 -4.25
CA PHE A 69 0.79 -10.89 -4.31
C PHE A 69 1.38 -9.48 -4.29
N LEU A 70 0.73 -8.53 -4.96
CA LEU A 70 1.13 -7.11 -4.90
C LEU A 70 1.11 -6.58 -3.46
N ALA A 71 0.12 -6.95 -2.63
CA ALA A 71 0.07 -6.53 -1.23
C ALA A 71 1.28 -7.06 -0.44
N VAL A 72 1.67 -8.32 -0.65
CA VAL A 72 2.87 -8.90 -0.03
C VAL A 72 4.12 -8.17 -0.50
N MET A 73 4.26 -7.89 -1.79
CA MET A 73 5.38 -7.10 -2.31
C MET A 73 5.44 -5.69 -1.73
N MET A 74 4.28 -5.08 -1.47
CA MET A 74 4.21 -3.76 -0.87
C MET A 74 4.65 -3.72 0.60
N VAL A 75 4.60 -4.84 1.33
CA VAL A 75 5.23 -4.93 2.67
C VAL A 75 6.73 -4.67 2.60
N PHE A 76 7.39 -5.09 1.52
CA PHE A 76 8.81 -4.83 1.30
C PHE A 76 9.05 -3.47 0.66
N ALA A 77 8.23 -3.06 -0.31
CA ALA A 77 8.45 -1.83 -1.07
C ALA A 77 8.14 -0.55 -0.28
N MET A 78 7.05 -0.55 0.50
CA MET A 78 6.59 0.63 1.23
C MET A 78 7.64 1.19 2.20
N PRO A 79 8.33 0.37 3.02
CA PRO A 79 9.44 0.83 3.84
C PRO A 79 10.51 1.61 3.07
N LEU A 80 10.86 1.18 1.85
CA LEU A 80 11.84 1.88 1.02
C LEU A 80 11.32 3.21 0.47
N ILE A 81 10.02 3.29 0.19
CA ILE A 81 9.38 4.52 -0.31
C ILE A 81 9.25 5.55 0.81
N THR A 82 8.82 5.13 2.00
CA THR A 82 8.52 6.04 3.11
C THR A 82 9.72 6.40 3.97
N MET A 83 10.79 5.60 3.94
CA MET A 83 11.91 5.78 4.88
C MET A 83 12.47 7.20 4.87
N ARG A 84 12.64 7.82 3.70
CA ARG A 84 13.33 9.11 3.53
C ARG A 84 12.47 10.33 3.87
N VAL A 85 11.15 10.17 4.00
CA VAL A 85 10.18 11.28 4.05
C VAL A 85 10.51 12.26 5.18
N PHE A 86 10.78 11.75 6.40
CA PHE A 86 11.25 12.58 7.52
C PHE A 86 12.70 12.31 7.92
N SER A 87 13.21 11.10 7.73
CA SER A 87 14.55 10.75 8.21
C SER A 87 15.64 11.55 7.49
N ASP A 88 15.51 11.81 6.19
CA ASP A 88 16.50 12.59 5.44
C ASP A 88 16.46 14.06 5.83
N GLU A 89 15.27 14.63 6.07
CA GLU A 89 15.15 16.01 6.55
C GLU A 89 15.74 16.17 7.96
N ARG A 90 15.57 15.16 8.81
CA ARG A 90 16.15 15.13 10.16
C ARG A 90 17.68 14.97 10.10
N ARG A 91 18.18 14.09 9.23
CA ARG A 91 19.61 13.86 9.00
C ARG A 91 20.32 15.09 8.44
N ASN A 92 19.70 15.76 7.47
CA ASN A 92 20.25 16.95 6.82
C ASN A 92 20.01 18.25 7.61
N LYS A 93 19.42 18.16 8.81
CA LYS A 93 19.04 19.29 9.68
C LYS A 93 18.09 20.30 9.03
N THR A 94 17.51 19.99 7.88
CA THR A 94 16.52 20.84 7.21
C THR A 94 15.16 20.77 7.89
N LEU A 95 14.88 19.72 8.67
CA LEU A 95 13.69 19.61 9.50
C LEU A 95 13.59 20.79 10.50
N ALA A 96 14.73 21.26 11.03
CA ALA A 96 14.75 22.39 11.95
C ALA A 96 14.28 23.70 11.28
N LEU A 97 14.64 23.89 10.00
CA LEU A 97 14.23 25.04 9.19
C LEU A 97 12.74 24.97 8.82
N LEU A 98 12.23 23.76 8.59
CA LEU A 98 10.83 23.54 8.28
C LEU A 98 9.93 23.78 9.49
N VAL A 99 10.39 23.35 10.67
CA VAL A 99 9.70 23.51 11.95
C VAL A 99 9.70 24.97 12.45
N SER A 100 10.74 25.75 12.10
CA SER A 100 10.81 27.17 12.44
C SER A 100 10.00 28.08 11.52
N ALA A 101 9.54 27.57 10.37
CA ALA A 101 8.62 28.29 9.50
C ALA A 101 7.24 28.44 10.17
N PRO A 102 6.45 29.49 9.85
CA PRO A 102 5.11 29.73 10.41
C PRO A 102 4.07 28.78 9.79
N ILE A 103 4.34 27.48 9.81
CA ILE A 103 3.52 26.41 9.25
C ILE A 103 3.17 25.44 10.38
N SER A 104 1.94 24.96 10.42
CA SER A 104 1.53 23.99 11.44
C SER A 104 2.12 22.59 11.18
N MET A 105 2.37 21.81 12.23
CA MET A 105 2.87 20.43 12.07
C MET A 105 1.87 19.53 11.36
N THR A 106 0.57 19.80 11.57
CA THR A 106 -0.53 19.15 10.87
C THR A 106 -0.42 19.35 9.36
N GLU A 107 -0.18 20.58 8.89
CA GLU A 107 0.00 20.87 7.47
C GLU A 107 1.23 20.18 6.85
N ILE A 108 2.33 20.07 7.61
CA ILE A 108 3.56 19.41 7.16
C ILE A 108 3.31 17.90 6.97
N VAL A 109 2.74 17.25 7.99
CA VAL A 109 2.43 15.81 7.95
C VAL A 109 1.41 15.49 6.87
N LEU A 110 0.31 16.25 6.80
CA LEU A 110 -0.72 16.04 5.79
C LEU A 110 -0.19 16.31 4.38
N GLY A 111 0.66 17.33 4.20
CA GLY A 111 1.28 17.64 2.90
C GLY A 111 2.15 16.49 2.40
N LYS A 112 2.99 15.92 3.28
CA LYS A 112 3.83 14.76 2.95
C LYS A 112 2.98 13.51 2.70
N TYR A 113 1.94 13.27 3.49
CA TYR A 113 1.04 12.14 3.30
C TYR A 113 0.29 12.23 1.97
N VAL A 114 -0.25 13.39 1.61
CA VAL A 114 -0.91 13.61 0.31
C VAL A 114 0.06 13.41 -0.86
N GLY A 115 1.32 13.84 -0.71
CA GLY A 115 2.39 13.55 -1.68
C GLY A 115 2.60 12.05 -1.88
N LEU A 116 2.66 11.28 -0.78
CA LEU A 116 2.75 9.81 -0.82
C LEU A 116 1.52 9.17 -1.48
N LEU A 117 0.30 9.65 -1.18
CA LEU A 117 -0.92 9.14 -1.82
C LEU A 117 -0.88 9.32 -3.33
N PHE A 118 -0.41 10.47 -3.83
CA PHE A 118 -0.26 10.68 -5.27
C PHE A 118 0.75 9.74 -5.92
N ILE A 119 1.87 9.46 -5.23
CA ILE A 119 2.85 8.48 -5.69
C ILE A 119 2.22 7.09 -5.76
N ILE A 120 1.47 6.70 -4.73
CA ILE A 120 0.74 5.42 -4.67
C ILE A 120 -0.27 5.30 -5.82
N ILE A 121 -1.03 6.35 -6.10
CA ILE A 121 -1.99 6.39 -7.22
C ILE A 121 -1.24 6.22 -8.55
N ALA A 122 -0.11 6.90 -8.75
CA ALA A 122 0.69 6.76 -9.96
C ALA A 122 1.26 5.34 -10.12
N MET A 123 1.76 4.74 -9.04
CA MET A 123 2.23 3.35 -9.04
C MET A 123 1.09 2.38 -9.39
N LEU A 124 -0.08 2.57 -8.77
CA LEU A 124 -1.26 1.75 -9.08
C LEU A 124 -1.74 1.89 -10.51
N ALA A 125 -1.69 3.10 -11.08
CA ALA A 125 -2.03 3.31 -12.47
C ALA A 125 -1.13 2.48 -13.39
N VAL A 126 0.17 2.38 -13.08
CA VAL A 126 1.10 1.52 -13.83
C VAL A 126 0.81 0.04 -13.62
N TYR A 127 0.54 -0.39 -12.38
CA TYR A 127 0.21 -1.79 -12.08
C TYR A 127 -1.10 -2.23 -12.73
N ALA A 128 -2.08 -1.33 -12.85
CA ALA A 128 -3.36 -1.60 -13.50
C ALA A 128 -3.24 -1.85 -15.01
N ILE A 129 -2.16 -1.43 -15.67
CA ILE A 129 -1.95 -1.67 -17.11
C ILE A 129 -1.95 -3.18 -17.41
N MET A 130 -1.40 -4.01 -16.51
CA MET A 130 -1.35 -5.47 -16.69
C MET A 130 -2.74 -6.11 -16.75
N PRO A 131 -3.61 -5.99 -15.72
CA PRO A 131 -4.95 -6.54 -15.80
C PRO A 131 -5.77 -5.89 -16.92
N LEU A 132 -5.62 -4.59 -17.19
CA LEU A 132 -6.32 -3.94 -18.31
C LEU A 132 -5.92 -4.52 -19.67
N SER A 133 -4.71 -5.03 -19.84
CA SER A 133 -4.29 -5.69 -21.09
C SER A 133 -5.08 -6.97 -21.38
N LEU A 134 -5.68 -7.61 -20.36
CA LEU A 134 -6.52 -8.81 -20.53
C LEU A 134 -7.88 -8.49 -21.18
N LEU A 135 -8.29 -7.21 -21.22
CA LEU A 135 -9.51 -6.77 -21.92
C LEU A 135 -9.47 -7.06 -23.42
N PHE A 136 -8.27 -7.15 -24.01
CA PHE A 136 -8.12 -7.51 -25.42
C PHE A 136 -8.43 -9.00 -25.69
N ILE A 137 -8.40 -9.84 -24.65
CA ILE A 137 -8.50 -11.31 -24.75
C ILE A 137 -9.80 -11.82 -24.15
N SER A 138 -10.31 -11.16 -23.10
CA SER A 138 -11.45 -11.66 -22.31
C SER A 138 -12.27 -10.53 -21.68
N ASN A 139 -13.50 -10.83 -21.29
CA ASN A 139 -14.32 -9.93 -20.50
C ASN A 139 -13.88 -9.97 -19.04
N LEU A 140 -13.46 -8.81 -18.51
CA LEU A 140 -13.15 -8.64 -17.10
C LEU A 140 -14.38 -8.22 -16.31
N ASP A 141 -14.45 -8.70 -15.08
CA ASP A 141 -15.38 -8.17 -14.08
C ASP A 141 -14.81 -6.85 -13.55
N PHE A 142 -15.33 -5.74 -14.07
CA PHE A 142 -14.94 -4.40 -13.64
C PHE A 142 -15.26 -4.12 -12.17
N GLY A 143 -16.28 -4.78 -11.60
CA GLY A 143 -16.62 -4.65 -10.18
C GLY A 143 -15.54 -5.25 -9.30
N LEU A 144 -15.12 -6.47 -9.60
CA LEU A 144 -14.05 -7.17 -8.89
C LEU A 144 -12.68 -6.50 -9.07
N LEU A 145 -12.40 -5.99 -10.28
CA LEU A 145 -11.19 -5.23 -10.54
C LEU A 145 -11.18 -3.92 -9.73
N ALA A 146 -12.26 -3.16 -9.73
CA ALA A 146 -12.36 -1.90 -9.00
C ALA A 146 -12.28 -2.11 -7.48
N SER A 147 -12.92 -3.15 -6.94
CA SER A 147 -12.83 -3.48 -5.52
C SER A 147 -11.41 -3.86 -5.12
N SER A 148 -10.73 -4.69 -5.94
CA SER A 148 -9.35 -5.12 -5.70
C SER A 148 -8.37 -3.94 -5.75
N MET A 149 -8.55 -3.04 -6.74
CA MET A 149 -7.77 -1.80 -6.86
C MET A 149 -7.96 -0.87 -5.67
N LEU A 150 -9.20 -0.72 -5.19
CA LEU A 150 -9.51 0.09 -4.02
C LEU A 150 -8.91 -0.53 -2.74
N GLY A 151 -9.02 -1.85 -2.56
CA GLY A 151 -8.43 -2.56 -1.44
C GLY A 151 -6.92 -2.39 -1.37
N ILE A 152 -6.21 -2.60 -2.48
CA ILE A 152 -4.75 -2.40 -2.51
C ILE A 152 -4.36 -0.93 -2.30
N PHE A 153 -5.15 0.02 -2.81
CA PHE A 153 -4.93 1.44 -2.57
C PHE A 153 -5.00 1.77 -1.08
N LEU A 154 -6.04 1.31 -0.38
CA LEU A 154 -6.20 1.53 1.06
C LEU A 154 -5.12 0.84 1.88
N PHE A 155 -4.74 -0.38 1.50
CA PHE A 155 -3.61 -1.09 2.10
C PHE A 155 -2.32 -0.27 1.99
N MET A 156 -1.99 0.20 0.80
CA MET A 156 -0.81 1.01 0.56
C MET A 156 -0.87 2.36 1.27
N ALA A 157 -2.01 3.04 1.25
CA ALA A 157 -2.24 4.30 1.95
C ALA A 157 -2.03 4.16 3.47
N THR A 158 -2.46 3.03 4.04
CA THR A 158 -2.30 2.73 5.47
C THR A 158 -0.85 2.41 5.80
N SER A 159 -0.20 1.58 4.98
CA SER A 159 1.23 1.28 5.12
C SER A 159 2.10 2.54 5.00
N ALA A 160 1.69 3.50 4.17
CA ALA A 160 2.35 4.78 4.02
C ALA A 160 2.22 5.66 5.26
N ALA A 161 1.06 5.65 5.93
CA ALA A 161 0.87 6.36 7.20
C ALA A 161 1.76 5.78 8.32
N ILE A 162 1.86 4.44 8.41
CA ILE A 162 2.74 3.74 9.35
C ILE A 162 4.21 4.11 9.08
N GLY A 163 4.64 4.00 7.83
CA GLY A 163 6.01 4.32 7.43
C GLY A 163 6.37 5.79 7.65
N LEU A 164 5.42 6.71 7.40
CA LEU A 164 5.58 8.13 7.68
C LEU A 164 5.78 8.39 9.18
N PHE A 165 4.94 7.79 10.03
CA PHE A 165 5.12 7.87 11.49
C PHE A 165 6.49 7.36 11.92
N ILE A 166 6.87 6.14 11.51
CA ILE A 166 8.15 5.52 11.89
C ILE A 166 9.35 6.35 11.38
N SER A 167 9.26 6.92 10.17
CA SER A 167 10.31 7.80 9.65
C SER A 167 10.51 9.07 10.48
N SER A 168 9.48 9.54 11.19
CA SER A 168 9.59 10.70 12.10
C SER A 168 10.31 10.38 13.42
N LEU A 169 10.40 9.10 13.79
CA LEU A 169 11.04 8.67 15.04
C LEU A 169 12.57 8.59 14.92
N THR A 170 13.12 8.47 13.71
CA THR A 170 14.54 8.20 13.48
C THR A 170 15.17 9.18 12.51
N SER A 171 16.47 9.45 12.70
CA SER A 171 17.29 10.24 11.76
C SER A 171 17.99 9.37 10.71
N ASN A 172 17.92 8.04 10.81
CA ASN A 172 18.56 7.14 9.86
C ASN A 172 17.50 6.47 8.95
N PRO A 173 17.51 6.74 7.63
CA PRO A 173 16.57 6.13 6.68
C PRO A 173 16.57 4.60 6.72
N ILE A 174 17.74 3.98 6.92
CA ILE A 174 17.84 2.52 6.95
C ILE A 174 17.10 1.95 8.17
N ILE A 175 17.24 2.60 9.33
CA ILE A 175 16.54 2.20 10.55
C ILE A 175 15.02 2.44 10.38
N ALA A 176 14.62 3.52 9.71
CA ALA A 176 13.21 3.79 9.41
C ALA A 176 12.60 2.68 8.55
N ALA A 177 13.32 2.26 7.51
CA ALA A 177 12.90 1.18 6.63
C ALA A 177 12.76 -0.14 7.41
N ILE A 178 13.76 -0.52 8.20
CA ILE A 178 13.75 -1.77 8.97
C ILE A 178 12.56 -1.81 9.93
N LEU A 179 12.34 -0.74 10.71
CA LEU A 179 11.22 -0.68 11.66
C LEU A 179 9.85 -0.71 10.96
N THR A 180 9.73 -0.03 9.82
CA THR A 180 8.48 -0.06 9.02
C THR A 180 8.23 -1.46 8.48
N PHE A 181 9.27 -2.10 7.95
CA PHE A 181 9.21 -3.46 7.44
C PHE A 181 8.74 -4.45 8.52
N PHE A 182 9.38 -4.44 9.69
CA PHE A 182 8.98 -5.32 10.80
C PHE A 182 7.57 -5.02 11.30
N SER A 183 7.13 -3.77 11.30
CA SER A 183 5.77 -3.40 11.69
C SER A 183 4.74 -3.96 10.70
N LEU A 184 4.98 -3.83 9.40
CA LEU A 184 4.09 -4.37 8.36
C LEU A 184 4.12 -5.89 8.33
N LEU A 185 5.30 -6.51 8.51
CA LEU A 185 5.46 -7.96 8.59
C LEU A 185 4.73 -8.52 9.81
N PHE A 186 4.81 -7.86 10.96
CA PHE A 186 4.05 -8.24 12.15
C PHE A 186 2.54 -8.22 11.87
N LEU A 187 2.01 -7.15 11.26
CA LEU A 187 0.60 -7.06 10.87
C LEU A 187 0.21 -8.13 9.84
N TRP A 188 1.13 -8.57 8.98
CA TRP A 188 0.89 -9.67 8.06
C TRP A 188 0.80 -11.02 8.78
N ILE A 189 1.74 -11.33 9.69
CA ILE A 189 1.73 -12.57 10.48
C ILE A 189 0.45 -12.69 11.30
N LEU A 190 -0.08 -11.58 11.84
CA LEU A 190 -1.36 -11.59 12.56
C LEU A 190 -2.53 -12.13 11.72
N SER A 191 -2.52 -11.94 10.39
CA SER A 191 -3.57 -12.51 9.53
C SER A 191 -3.54 -14.04 9.47
N ILE A 192 -2.36 -14.63 9.65
CA ILE A 192 -2.15 -16.08 9.63
C ILE A 192 -2.56 -16.70 10.98
N ALA A 193 -2.49 -15.94 12.07
CA ALA A 193 -2.77 -16.39 13.43
C ALA A 193 -4.28 -16.51 13.75
N LYS A 194 -5.16 -16.47 12.75
CA LYS A 194 -6.60 -16.57 12.93
C LYS A 194 -6.97 -17.99 13.38
N GLY A 195 -7.30 -18.13 14.67
CA GLY A 195 -7.87 -19.36 15.22
C GLY A 195 -9.33 -19.54 14.79
N ASP A 196 -9.79 -20.79 14.71
CA ASP A 196 -11.16 -21.18 14.31
C ASP A 196 -12.26 -20.76 15.31
N SER A 197 -11.92 -20.12 16.44
CA SER A 197 -12.89 -19.76 17.48
C SER A 197 -13.59 -18.42 17.18
N PRO A 198 -14.92 -18.39 16.98
CA PRO A 198 -15.66 -17.22 16.52
C PRO A 198 -16.02 -16.18 17.61
N THR A 199 -15.54 -16.34 18.86
CA THR A 199 -16.07 -15.60 20.02
C THR A 199 -15.08 -14.71 20.76
N GLU A 200 -13.82 -14.67 20.37
CA GLU A 200 -12.83 -13.77 21.00
C GLU A 200 -12.33 -12.76 19.97
N PHE A 201 -12.17 -11.49 20.41
CA PHE A 201 -11.43 -10.48 19.65
C PHE A 201 -10.07 -11.06 19.30
N SER A 202 -9.91 -11.51 18.06
CA SER A 202 -8.70 -12.15 17.63
C SER A 202 -7.70 -11.06 17.28
N LEU A 203 -6.44 -11.25 17.63
CA LEU A 203 -5.36 -10.36 17.17
C LEU A 203 -5.29 -10.29 15.63
N ALA A 204 -5.91 -11.25 14.94
CA ALA A 204 -6.11 -11.25 13.50
C ALA A 204 -6.97 -10.06 13.00
N ASP A 205 -7.89 -9.54 13.82
CA ASP A 205 -8.73 -8.38 13.45
C ASP A 205 -7.91 -7.07 13.40
N LEU A 206 -6.66 -7.06 13.88
CA LEU A 206 -5.73 -5.96 13.68
C LEU A 206 -4.96 -6.07 12.35
N SER A 207 -5.10 -7.18 11.64
CA SER A 207 -4.32 -7.42 10.42
C SER A 207 -4.86 -6.62 9.23
N LEU A 208 -3.95 -5.95 8.51
CA LEU A 208 -4.28 -5.23 7.28
C LEU A 208 -4.65 -6.20 6.14
N PHE A 209 -4.20 -7.46 6.21
CA PHE A 209 -4.39 -8.44 5.16
C PHE A 209 -5.76 -9.11 5.21
N GLN A 210 -6.31 -9.37 6.40
CA GLN A 210 -7.66 -9.93 6.54
C GLN A 210 -8.72 -9.02 5.93
N HIS A 211 -8.60 -7.72 6.16
CA HIS A 211 -9.50 -6.71 5.58
C HIS A 211 -9.33 -6.58 4.05
N LEU A 212 -8.16 -6.94 3.51
CA LEU A 212 -7.90 -6.93 2.07
C LEU A 212 -8.62 -8.09 1.35
N GLU A 213 -8.78 -9.23 2.01
CA GLU A 213 -9.45 -10.41 1.42
C GLU A 213 -10.91 -10.12 1.02
N ALA A 214 -11.63 -9.30 1.80
CA ALA A 214 -13.00 -8.90 1.46
C ALA A 214 -13.07 -8.15 0.12
N PHE A 215 -12.14 -7.20 -0.09
CA PHE A 215 -12.02 -6.45 -1.34
C PHE A 215 -11.62 -7.35 -2.52
N GLN A 216 -10.75 -8.33 -2.28
CA GLN A 216 -10.33 -9.33 -3.27
C GLN A 216 -11.45 -10.29 -3.68
N ARG A 217 -12.52 -10.42 -2.88
CA ARG A 217 -13.72 -11.20 -3.23
C ARG A 217 -14.80 -10.37 -3.92
N GLY A 218 -14.56 -9.09 -4.20
CA GLY A 218 -15.57 -8.22 -4.81
C GLY A 218 -16.57 -7.62 -3.82
N ILE A 219 -16.40 -7.88 -2.51
CA ILE A 219 -17.36 -7.45 -1.50
C ILE A 219 -16.92 -6.11 -0.93
N PHE A 220 -17.72 -5.06 -1.19
CA PHE A 220 -17.50 -3.76 -0.58
C PHE A 220 -18.13 -3.72 0.81
N SER A 221 -17.31 -3.97 1.83
CA SER A 221 -17.69 -3.81 3.24
C SER A 221 -17.33 -2.41 3.72
N SER A 222 -18.31 -1.66 4.23
CA SER A 222 -18.07 -0.35 4.84
C SER A 222 -17.17 -0.45 6.06
N SER A 223 -17.20 -1.57 6.78
CA SER A 223 -16.39 -1.80 7.98
C SER A 223 -14.90 -1.83 7.64
N ASP A 224 -14.53 -2.52 6.56
CA ASP A 224 -13.12 -2.66 6.15
C ASP A 224 -12.57 -1.34 5.61
N PHE A 225 -13.42 -0.58 4.90
CA PHE A 225 -13.09 0.77 4.45
C PHE A 225 -12.81 1.72 5.62
N ILE A 226 -13.71 1.73 6.62
CA ILE A 226 -13.58 2.57 7.82
C ILE A 226 -12.34 2.15 8.62
N TYR A 227 -12.04 0.85 8.71
CA TYR A 227 -10.86 0.34 9.39
C TYR A 227 -9.56 0.95 8.83
N TYR A 228 -9.34 0.90 7.52
CA TYR A 228 -8.14 1.50 6.91
C TYR A 228 -8.05 3.02 7.13
N ILE A 229 -9.19 3.73 7.08
CA ILE A 229 -9.21 5.17 7.36
C ILE A 229 -8.85 5.47 8.81
N LEU A 230 -9.46 4.77 9.77
CA LEU A 230 -9.16 4.98 11.19
C LEU A 230 -7.71 4.63 11.51
N PHE A 231 -7.20 3.53 10.95
CA PHE A 231 -5.82 3.11 11.15
C PHE A 231 -4.83 4.13 10.58
N SER A 232 -5.03 4.59 9.34
CA SER A 232 -4.19 5.63 8.74
C SER A 232 -4.25 6.94 9.53
N LEU A 233 -5.43 7.41 9.95
CA LEU A 233 -5.59 8.60 10.77
C LEU A 233 -4.88 8.46 12.13
N ALA A 234 -4.97 7.31 12.79
CA ALA A 234 -4.30 7.08 14.06
C ALA A 234 -2.78 7.28 13.93
N PHE A 235 -2.14 6.71 12.90
CA PHE A 235 -0.70 6.88 12.66
C PHE A 235 -0.34 8.31 12.26
N LEU A 236 -1.18 9.00 11.49
CA LEU A 236 -0.96 10.41 11.16
C LEU A 236 -1.03 11.30 12.40
N VAL A 237 -2.00 11.08 13.29
CA VAL A 237 -2.11 11.83 14.56
C VAL A 237 -0.90 11.57 15.45
N LEU A 238 -0.41 10.33 15.51
CA LEU A 238 0.82 10.00 16.25
C LEU A 238 2.05 10.72 15.66
N ALA A 239 2.15 10.82 14.33
CA ALA A 239 3.22 11.55 13.65
C ALA A 239 3.18 13.05 13.96
N ILE A 240 1.99 13.65 13.94
CA ILE A 240 1.80 15.06 14.30
C ILE A 240 2.22 15.30 15.75
N ARG A 241 1.71 14.51 16.69
CA ARG A 241 2.06 14.64 18.12
C ARG A 241 3.55 14.47 18.38
N ARG A 242 4.19 13.56 17.64
CA ARG A 242 5.65 13.36 17.73
C ARG A 242 6.40 14.62 17.30
N LEU A 243 6.04 15.22 16.17
CA LEU A 243 6.67 16.45 15.67
C LEU A 243 6.39 17.66 16.57
N ASP A 244 5.18 17.79 17.13
CA ASP A 244 4.86 18.83 18.10
C ASP A 244 5.70 18.69 19.37
N SER A 245 5.92 17.46 19.86
CA SER A 245 6.76 17.24 21.04
C SER A 245 8.23 17.66 20.83
N ASP A 246 8.78 17.42 19.62
CA ASP A 246 10.13 17.84 19.26
C ASP A 246 10.27 19.38 19.20
N ARG A 247 9.16 20.09 18.91
CA ARG A 247 9.13 21.57 18.89
C ARG A 247 9.15 22.16 20.30
N LEU A 248 8.45 21.54 21.26
CA LEU A 248 8.33 22.03 22.63
C LEU A 248 9.59 21.80 23.48
N GLN A 249 10.45 20.84 23.09
CA GLN A 249 11.71 20.55 23.77
C GLN A 249 12.88 21.44 23.35
N ARG A 250 12.68 22.35 22.39
CA ARG A 250 13.67 23.33 21.92
C ARG A 250 13.28 24.74 22.33
#